data_AF-A0AAD5QUG6-F1
#
_entry.id   AF-A0AAD5QUG6-F1
#
_cell.length_a   1.000
_cell.length_b   1.000
_cell.length_c   1.000
_cell.angle_alpha   90.00
_cell.angle_beta   90.00
_cell.angle_gamma   90.00
#
_symmetry.space_group_name_H-M   'P 1'
#
loop_
_entity.id
_entity.type
_entity.pdbx_description
1 polymer ?
#
loop_
_entity_poly.entity_id
_entity_poly.type
_entity_poly.pdbx_seq_one_letter_code
_entity_poly.pdbx_strand_id
1 'polypeptide(L)'
;MEYFFSGSGWIQGWHKYECGDDGVDVSGCVAPFRTYIPIGEVKSVNNFNATCTKNEKDEVTMHCIDTRGGRNKALEWKEGPRMYKCTESGVEAIGCVTTFGIHSKRGREVGELVMNEMMALERRFTASSYFVMEGRVSRTLTLYSQIRHF
;
A
#
# COMPACT_ATOMS: atom_id res chain seq x y z
N MET A 1 -12.31 -15.55 15.88
CA MET A 1 -11.23 -15.24 16.85
C MET A 1 -10.08 -16.12 16.43
N GLU A 2 -9.03 -15.56 15.84
CA GLU A 2 -7.85 -16.33 15.45
C GLU A 2 -6.99 -16.53 16.71
N TYR A 3 -6.61 -17.78 16.99
CA TYR A 3 -5.76 -18.12 18.12
C TYR A 3 -4.32 -18.24 17.61
N PHE A 4 -3.39 -17.52 18.25
CA PHE A 4 -1.96 -17.58 17.94
C PHE A 4 -1.28 -18.52 18.94
N PHE A 5 -0.56 -19.52 18.43
CA PHE A 5 0.23 -20.47 19.22
C PHE A 5 1.69 -20.01 19.30
N SER A 6 2.46 -20.48 20.29
CA SER A 6 3.91 -20.24 20.32
C SER A 6 4.55 -20.73 19.00
N GLY A 7 5.37 -19.89 18.39
CA GLY A 7 5.97 -20.08 17.05
C GLY A 7 5.10 -19.61 15.87
N SER A 8 3.92 -19.04 16.12
CA SER A 8 3.12 -18.42 15.05
C SER A 8 3.62 -17.00 14.74
N GLY A 9 3.63 -16.62 13.47
CA GLY A 9 4.06 -15.29 13.04
C GLY A 9 3.18 -14.71 11.95
N TRP A 10 3.08 -13.38 11.92
CA TRP A 10 2.26 -12.64 10.96
C TRP A 10 2.95 -11.35 10.54
N ILE A 11 2.43 -10.75 9.47
CA ILE A 11 2.94 -9.48 8.93
C ILE A 11 1.87 -8.42 9.16
N GLN A 12 2.26 -7.28 9.71
CA GLN A 12 1.38 -6.13 9.86
C GLN A 12 2.12 -4.87 9.42
N GLY A 13 1.76 -4.35 8.25
CA GLY A 13 2.57 -3.35 7.57
C GLY A 13 3.96 -3.93 7.25
N TRP A 14 5.01 -3.14 7.45
CA TRP A 14 6.38 -3.57 7.17
C TRP A 14 7.06 -4.29 8.34
N HIS A 15 6.33 -4.65 9.40
CA HIS A 15 6.86 -5.44 10.52
C HIS A 15 6.40 -6.89 10.40
N LYS A 16 7.31 -7.82 10.71
CA LYS A 16 7.00 -9.22 10.96
C LYS A 16 6.99 -9.45 12.47
N TYR A 17 5.89 -9.99 12.97
CA TYR A 17 5.68 -10.34 14.36
C TYR A 17 5.76 -11.85 14.53
N GLU A 18 6.14 -12.26 15.73
CA GLU A 18 6.17 -13.66 16.15
C GLU A 18 5.70 -13.76 17.60
N CYS A 19 4.90 -14.79 17.88
CA CYS A 19 4.46 -15.14 19.22
C CYS A 19 5.48 -16.12 19.80
N GLY A 20 6.30 -15.65 20.73
CA GLY A 20 7.22 -16.47 21.52
C GLY A 20 6.66 -16.76 22.92
N ASP A 21 7.48 -17.39 23.74
CA ASP A 21 7.08 -17.78 25.11
C ASP A 21 6.84 -16.55 26.01
N ASP A 22 7.50 -15.43 25.73
CA ASP A 22 7.35 -14.16 26.44
C ASP A 22 6.27 -13.23 25.83
N GLY A 23 5.50 -13.74 24.85
CA GLY A 23 4.45 -13.00 24.16
C GLY A 23 4.82 -12.60 22.74
N VAL A 24 4.28 -11.48 22.27
CA VAL A 24 4.45 -11.01 20.88
C VAL A 24 5.65 -10.09 20.77
N ASP A 25 6.62 -10.44 19.93
CA ASP A 25 7.74 -9.55 19.58
C ASP A 25 7.82 -9.34 18.07
N VAL A 26 8.52 -8.29 17.66
CA VAL A 26 8.86 -8.04 16.26
C VAL A 26 10.10 -8.88 15.94
N SER A 27 9.97 -9.85 15.03
CA SER A 27 11.09 -10.69 14.59
C SER A 27 11.91 -10.04 13.46
N GLY A 28 11.31 -9.08 12.74
CA GLY A 28 12.03 -8.28 11.76
C GLY A 28 11.16 -7.40 10.89
N CYS A 29 11.72 -7.00 9.76
CA CYS A 29 11.11 -6.08 8.82
C CYS A 29 10.73 -6.81 7.52
N VAL A 30 9.74 -6.27 6.82
CA VAL A 30 9.26 -6.75 5.53
C VAL A 30 9.45 -5.64 4.51
N ALA A 31 10.40 -5.87 3.62
CA ALA A 31 10.68 -4.99 2.50
C ALA A 31 9.75 -5.34 1.31
N PRO A 32 9.80 -4.56 0.21
CA PRO A 32 9.06 -4.85 -1.01
C PRO A 32 9.18 -6.31 -1.46
N PHE A 33 8.14 -6.77 -2.16
CA PHE A 33 8.00 -8.17 -2.59
C PHE A 33 7.95 -9.16 -1.42
N ARG A 34 7.52 -8.70 -0.24
CA ARG A 34 7.46 -9.49 1.00
C ARG A 34 8.81 -10.06 1.41
N THR A 35 9.89 -9.33 1.12
CA THR A 35 11.24 -9.78 1.49
C THR A 35 11.45 -9.61 2.98
N TYR A 36 11.56 -10.72 3.70
CA TYR A 36 11.79 -10.69 5.14
C TYR A 36 13.26 -10.41 5.48
N ILE A 37 13.47 -9.46 6.39
CA ILE A 37 14.77 -9.01 6.89
C ILE A 37 14.78 -9.19 8.41
N PRO A 38 15.51 -10.18 8.94
CA PRO A 38 15.69 -10.35 10.38
C PRO A 38 16.30 -9.10 11.03
N ILE A 39 16.00 -8.89 12.31
CA ILE A 39 16.65 -7.83 13.09
C ILE A 39 18.18 -8.05 13.08
N GLY A 40 18.93 -6.97 12.83
CA GLY A 40 20.38 -6.96 12.75
C GLY A 40 20.94 -7.36 11.38
N GLU A 41 20.10 -7.82 10.44
CA GLU A 41 20.53 -8.20 9.10
C GLU A 41 20.37 -7.08 8.07
N VAL A 42 21.20 -7.19 7.03
CA VAL A 42 21.12 -6.37 5.81
C VAL A 42 20.76 -7.29 4.65
N LYS A 43 19.75 -6.92 3.86
CA LYS A 43 19.44 -7.59 2.60
C LYS A 43 19.39 -6.63 1.44
N SER A 44 19.98 -7.02 0.31
CA SER A 44 19.78 -6.33 -0.96
C SER A 44 18.41 -6.69 -1.52
N VAL A 45 17.57 -5.67 -1.73
CA VAL A 45 16.26 -5.81 -2.34
C VAL A 45 16.25 -4.87 -3.54
N ASN A 46 16.16 -5.40 -4.76
CA ASN A 46 16.36 -4.61 -5.99
C ASN A 46 17.66 -3.79 -5.97
N ASN A 47 17.53 -2.45 -5.94
CA ASN A 47 18.62 -1.48 -6.05
C ASN A 47 18.96 -0.81 -4.71
N PHE A 48 18.50 -1.36 -3.58
CA PHE A 48 18.83 -0.85 -2.26
C PHE A 48 19.18 -1.97 -1.29
N ASN A 49 20.01 -1.63 -0.33
CA ASN A 49 20.27 -2.45 0.85
C ASN A 49 19.33 -1.98 1.96
N ALA A 50 18.61 -2.93 2.51
CA ALA A 50 17.63 -2.74 3.56
C ALA A 50 18.16 -3.36 4.85
N THR A 51 18.22 -2.58 5.91
CA THR A 51 18.68 -3.02 7.23
C THR A 51 17.53 -2.89 8.22
N CYS A 52 17.27 -3.94 9.00
CA CYS A 52 16.28 -3.90 10.07
C CYS A 52 17.01 -3.79 11.42
N THR A 53 16.72 -2.77 12.22
CA THR A 53 17.36 -2.55 13.53
C THR A 53 16.30 -2.40 14.61
N LYS A 54 16.61 -2.91 15.82
CA LYS A 54 15.82 -2.67 17.04
C LYS A 54 16.65 -1.78 17.95
N ASN A 55 16.08 -0.67 18.43
CA ASN A 55 16.77 0.20 19.37
C ASN A 55 16.57 -0.27 20.84
N GLU A 56 17.22 0.40 21.79
CA GLU A 56 17.10 0.08 23.23
C GLU A 56 15.69 0.28 23.80
N LYS A 57 14.80 0.94 23.06
CA LYS A 57 13.39 1.16 23.42
C LYS A 57 12.45 0.14 22.76
N ASP A 58 13.01 -0.94 22.23
CA ASP A 58 12.30 -1.96 21.45
C ASP A 58 11.61 -1.43 20.17
N GLU A 59 11.96 -0.22 19.71
CA GLU A 59 11.44 0.31 18.45
C GLU A 59 12.23 -0.27 17.28
N VAL A 60 11.52 -0.96 16.38
CA VAL A 60 12.10 -1.54 15.17
C VAL A 60 12.00 -0.55 14.02
N THR A 61 13.15 -0.24 13.40
CA THR A 61 13.28 0.67 12.25
C THR A 61 13.89 -0.07 11.06
N MET A 62 13.40 0.20 9.85
CA MET A 62 14.05 -0.25 8.62
C MET A 62 14.73 0.94 7.93
N HIS A 63 16.03 0.80 7.67
CA HIS A 63 16.84 1.76 6.92
C HIS A 63 17.08 1.26 5.50
N CYS A 64 17.02 2.14 4.51
CA CYS A 64 17.33 1.80 3.12
C CYS A 64 18.46 2.67 2.59
N ILE A 65 19.45 2.04 1.95
CA ILE A 65 20.59 2.72 1.33
C ILE A 65 20.66 2.26 -0.13
N ASP A 66 20.68 3.19 -1.08
CA ASP A 66 20.89 2.86 -2.50
C ASP A 66 22.23 2.10 -2.68
N THR A 67 22.20 0.96 -3.38
CA THR A 67 23.40 0.13 -3.59
C THR A 67 24.51 0.85 -4.36
N ARG A 68 24.17 1.93 -5.06
CA ARG A 68 25.10 2.76 -5.84
C ARG A 68 25.57 4.00 -5.09
N GLY A 69 25.19 4.17 -3.82
CA GLY A 69 25.53 5.36 -3.01
C GLY A 69 24.98 6.67 -3.57
N GLY A 70 24.07 6.61 -4.54
CA GLY A 70 23.42 7.76 -5.16
C GLY A 70 22.27 8.29 -4.31
N ARG A 71 21.91 9.57 -4.50
CA ARG A 71 20.77 10.20 -3.81
C ARG A 71 19.52 9.33 -3.94
N ASN A 72 19.07 8.86 -2.79
CA ASN A 72 17.96 7.93 -2.58
C ASN A 72 16.79 8.20 -3.54
N LYS A 73 16.67 7.39 -4.60
CA LYS A 73 15.37 7.25 -5.26
C LYS A 73 14.51 6.47 -4.28
N ALA A 74 13.84 7.23 -3.42
CA ALA A 74 13.03 6.71 -2.35
C ALA A 74 12.03 5.69 -2.92
N LEU A 75 12.25 4.42 -2.57
CA LEU A 75 11.49 3.32 -3.13
C LEU A 75 10.09 3.35 -2.52
N GLU A 76 9.08 3.38 -3.38
CA GLU A 76 7.68 3.33 -2.97
C GLU A 76 7.12 1.93 -3.25
N TRP A 77 6.43 1.34 -2.28
CA TRP A 77 5.77 0.04 -2.45
C TRP A 77 4.41 0.00 -1.76
N LYS A 78 3.60 -0.97 -2.18
CA LYS A 78 2.25 -1.20 -1.67
C LYS A 78 2.22 -2.46 -0.83
N GLU A 79 1.55 -2.38 0.32
CA GLU A 79 1.22 -3.54 1.14
C GLU A 79 -0.22 -3.43 1.65
N GLY A 80 -1.07 -4.32 1.14
CA GLY A 80 -2.52 -4.18 1.30
C GLY A 80 -2.98 -2.82 0.73
N PRO A 81 -3.81 -2.06 1.46
CA PRO A 81 -4.22 -0.73 1.03
C PRO A 81 -3.18 0.36 1.31
N ARG A 82 -2.07 0.08 2.02
CA ARG A 82 -1.11 1.10 2.45
C ARG A 82 0.03 1.26 1.44
N MET A 83 0.46 2.49 1.22
CA MET A 83 1.67 2.83 0.47
C MET A 83 2.77 3.25 1.42
N TYR A 84 3.93 2.69 1.20
CA TYR A 84 5.15 2.96 1.95
C TYR A 84 6.20 3.56 1.05
N LYS A 85 7.09 4.33 1.65
CA LYS A 85 8.25 4.92 1.02
C LYS A 85 9.44 4.75 1.93
N CYS A 86 10.57 4.31 1.37
CA CYS A 86 11.82 4.34 2.13
C CYS A 86 12.50 5.69 1.96
N THR A 87 12.74 6.35 3.09
CA THR A 87 13.42 7.63 3.25
C THR A 87 14.73 7.41 4.02
N GLU A 88 15.52 8.47 4.17
CA GLU A 88 16.75 8.43 4.98
C GLU A 88 16.45 8.17 6.47
N SER A 89 15.28 8.62 6.94
CA SER A 89 14.79 8.39 8.30
C SER A 89 14.14 7.02 8.49
N GLY A 90 14.03 6.23 7.42
CA GLY A 90 13.48 4.88 7.44
C GLY A 90 12.20 4.77 6.62
N VAL A 91 11.26 3.93 7.06
CA VAL A 91 10.04 3.63 6.29
C VAL A 91 8.90 4.54 6.72
N GLU A 92 8.34 5.27 5.77
CA GLU A 92 7.20 6.15 6.00
C GLU A 92 5.97 5.68 5.24
N ALA A 93 4.82 5.71 5.91
CA ALA A 93 3.53 5.56 5.25
C ALA A 93 3.17 6.87 4.52
N ILE A 94 3.12 6.82 3.19
CA ILE A 94 2.87 8.00 2.35
C ILE A 94 1.40 8.15 1.93
N GLY A 95 0.60 7.11 2.09
CA GLY A 95 -0.80 7.15 1.72
C GLY A 95 -1.47 5.78 1.72
N CYS A 96 -2.69 5.76 1.19
CA CYS A 96 -3.43 4.53 0.92
C CYS A 96 -3.85 4.47 -0.54
N VAL A 97 -3.89 3.28 -1.13
CA VAL A 97 -4.47 3.02 -2.44
C VAL A 97 -5.81 2.33 -2.25
N THR A 98 -6.86 2.88 -2.84
CA THR A 98 -8.18 2.24 -2.88
C THR A 98 -8.12 0.97 -3.73
N THR A 99 -9.17 0.15 -3.66
CA THR A 99 -9.34 -1.02 -4.54
C THR A 99 -9.33 -0.63 -6.03
N PHE A 100 -9.73 0.60 -6.35
CA PHE A 100 -9.73 1.17 -7.70
C PHE A 100 -8.40 1.78 -8.13
N GLY A 101 -7.33 1.66 -7.33
CA GLY A 101 -6.02 2.19 -7.68
C GLY A 101 -5.81 3.69 -7.39
N ILE A 102 -6.78 4.36 -6.74
CA ILE A 102 -6.67 5.79 -6.41
C ILE A 102 -5.77 5.95 -5.19
N HIS A 103 -4.68 6.69 -5.35
CA HIS A 103 -3.75 6.99 -4.26
C HIS A 103 -4.19 8.24 -3.50
N SER A 104 -4.60 8.05 -2.24
CA SER A 104 -4.81 9.14 -1.29
C SER A 104 -3.53 9.36 -0.49
N LYS A 105 -2.88 10.52 -0.69
CA LYS A 105 -1.72 10.93 0.09
C LYS A 105 -2.15 11.22 1.53
N ARG A 106 -1.25 10.93 2.48
CA ARG A 106 -1.45 11.26 3.91
C ARG A 106 -1.88 12.73 4.06
N GLY A 107 -2.98 12.98 4.79
CA GLY A 107 -3.52 14.32 5.04
C GLY A 107 -4.56 14.83 4.01
N ARG A 108 -4.97 14.02 3.02
CA ARG A 108 -6.12 14.34 2.14
C ARG A 108 -7.31 13.44 2.43
N GLU A 109 -8.51 14.01 2.42
CA GLU A 109 -9.74 13.22 2.55
C GLU A 109 -9.98 12.37 1.30
N VAL A 110 -10.19 11.07 1.52
CA VAL A 110 -10.42 10.09 0.45
C VAL A 110 -11.74 10.38 -0.28
N GLY A 111 -12.72 10.94 0.42
CA GLY A 111 -14.04 11.25 -0.14
C GLY A 111 -13.98 12.21 -1.32
N GLU A 112 -13.18 13.28 -1.22
CA GLU A 112 -13.05 14.28 -2.28
C GLU A 112 -12.37 13.70 -3.54
N LEU A 113 -11.35 12.86 -3.37
CA LEU A 113 -10.64 12.22 -4.49
C LEU A 113 -11.52 11.21 -5.23
N VAL A 114 -12.27 10.38 -4.51
CA VAL A 114 -13.16 9.38 -5.11
C VAL A 114 -14.33 10.07 -5.82
N MET A 115 -14.92 11.10 -5.23
CA MET A 115 -16.02 11.85 -5.86
C MET A 115 -15.55 12.61 -7.11
N ASN A 116 -14.35 13.19 -7.10
CA ASN A 116 -13.80 13.87 -8.28
C ASN A 116 -13.52 12.90 -9.44
N GLU A 117 -12.97 11.72 -9.16
CA GLU A 117 -12.75 10.68 -10.18
C GLU A 117 -14.08 10.07 -10.68
N MET A 118 -15.05 9.82 -9.78
CA MET A 118 -16.39 9.40 -10.19
C MET A 118 -17.08 10.44 -11.08
N MET A 119 -17.03 11.72 -10.70
CA MET A 119 -17.58 12.80 -11.53
C MET A 119 -16.84 12.94 -12.86
N ALA A 120 -15.53 12.72 -12.91
CA ALA A 120 -14.76 12.73 -14.16
C ALA A 120 -15.13 11.55 -15.08
N LEU A 121 -15.37 10.36 -14.50
CA LEU A 121 -15.84 9.19 -15.23
C LEU A 121 -17.25 9.40 -15.77
N GLU A 122 -18.18 9.90 -14.96
CA GLU A 122 -19.55 10.22 -15.42
C GLU A 122 -19.54 11.24 -16.58
N ARG A 123 -18.67 12.25 -16.53
CA ARG A 123 -18.48 13.20 -17.65
C ARG A 123 -17.96 12.54 -18.92
N ARG A 124 -17.10 11.52 -18.81
CA ARG A 124 -16.62 10.74 -19.97
C ARG A 124 -17.69 9.81 -20.53
N PHE A 125 -18.49 9.18 -19.66
CA PHE A 125 -19.61 8.32 -20.07
C PHE A 125 -20.73 9.13 -20.73
N THR A 126 -21.08 10.29 -20.16
CA THR A 126 -22.05 11.19 -20.77
C THR A 126 -21.52 11.73 -22.11
N ALA A 127 -20.27 12.18 -22.21
CA ALA A 127 -19.66 12.59 -23.48
C ALA A 127 -19.65 11.48 -24.56
N SER A 128 -19.38 10.22 -24.17
CA SER A 128 -19.40 9.07 -25.08
C SER A 128 -20.81 8.75 -25.60
N SER A 129 -21.84 8.98 -24.77
CA SER A 129 -23.25 8.83 -25.19
C SER A 129 -23.78 9.96 -26.09
N TYR A 130 -23.02 11.04 -26.30
CA TYR A 130 -23.37 12.13 -27.23
C TYR A 130 -22.73 11.98 -28.63
N PHE A 131 -22.06 10.88 -28.94
CA PHE A 131 -21.78 10.53 -30.35
C PHE A 131 -23.08 10.08 -31.03
N VAL A 132 -23.89 11.07 -31.44
CA VAL A 132 -24.99 10.90 -32.37
C VAL A 132 -24.39 10.88 -33.77
N MET A 133 -24.24 9.67 -34.33
CA MET A 133 -24.31 9.46 -35.77
C MET A 133 -25.64 10.04 -36.25
N GLU A 134 -25.58 11.01 -37.14
CA GLU A 134 -26.63 11.52 -38.03
C GLU A 134 -28.05 10.98 -37.79
N GLY A 135 -28.77 11.61 -36.84
CA GLY A 135 -30.19 11.88 -37.06
C GLY A 135 -31.25 10.92 -36.52
N ARG A 136 -30.98 10.00 -35.58
CA ARG A 136 -32.06 9.33 -34.83
C ARG A 136 -31.76 9.17 -33.33
N VAL A 137 -32.49 9.91 -32.51
CA VAL A 137 -32.51 9.76 -31.05
C VAL A 137 -33.34 8.51 -30.72
N SER A 138 -32.69 7.43 -30.30
CA SER A 138 -33.37 6.31 -29.64
C SER A 138 -32.92 6.25 -28.20
N ARG A 139 -33.84 6.52 -27.26
CA ARG A 139 -33.62 6.29 -25.83
C ARG A 139 -33.77 4.80 -25.57
N THR A 140 -32.67 4.09 -25.40
CA THR A 140 -32.67 2.78 -24.74
C THR A 140 -32.04 2.95 -23.36
N LEU A 141 -32.88 3.27 -22.38
CA LEU A 141 -32.57 3.05 -20.97
C LEU A 141 -32.61 1.55 -20.72
N THR A 142 -31.47 0.94 -20.44
CA THR A 142 -31.45 -0.36 -19.75
C THR A 142 -30.31 -0.38 -18.74
N LEU A 143 -30.72 -0.47 -17.48
CA LEU A 143 -29.94 -0.63 -16.25
C LEU A 143 -28.89 -1.75 -16.35
N TYR A 144 -27.80 -1.63 -15.60
CA TYR A 144 -27.32 -2.76 -14.81
C TYR A 144 -27.09 -2.36 -13.35
N SER A 145 -28.01 -2.83 -12.51
CA SER A 145 -27.84 -3.01 -11.08
C SER A 145 -26.84 -4.14 -10.83
N GLN A 146 -25.63 -3.83 -10.38
CA GLN A 146 -24.81 -4.76 -9.59
C GLN A 146 -24.11 -4.01 -8.46
N ILE A 147 -24.93 -3.55 -7.51
CA ILE A 147 -24.50 -3.33 -6.13
C ILE A 147 -25.45 -4.16 -5.27
N ARG A 148 -25.19 -5.47 -5.18
CA ARG A 148 -25.67 -6.35 -4.11
C ARG A 148 -24.82 -7.61 -4.12
N HIS A 149 -24.17 -7.85 -2.98
CA HIS A 149 -23.33 -8.99 -2.61
C HIS A 149 -21.99 -9.07 -3.34
N PHE A 150 -20.91 -8.64 -2.67
CA PHE A 150 -19.99 -9.48 -1.88
C PHE A 150 -19.04 -8.58 -1.07
#